data_AF-V9IIC0-F1
#
_entry.id   AF-V9IIC0-F1
#
_cell.length_a   1.000
_cell.length_b   1.000
_cell.length_c   1.000
_cell.angle_alpha   90.00
_cell.angle_beta   90.00
_cell.angle_gamma   90.00
#
_symmetry.space_group_name_H-M   'P 1'
#
loop_
_entity.id
_entity.type
_entity.pdbx_description
1 polymer ?
#
loop_
_entity_poly.entity_id
_entity_poly.type
_entity_poly.pdbx_seq_one_letter_code
_entity_poly.pdbx_strand_id
1 'polypeptide(L)'
;MSKVCAPVRDEKIRELNQKTDVIEIFKGIMEILQLMRLDLANFTITMMRPNIVASSIEYEKAKFAEFLKVNTNGLQFTEKWLLRHYDPTKITSNSSDINAVRQLTHCLLTEAYLDLLEWDFNPDAETLMLDQGRLLELRDKTSRLSIIGSIILLVNNTVGAPIHGVSSFKKNIKQHLNVLLDSVHSNKDLETVMPNIVLQVKTDLETTLQEIGSTLLSIEMESLLEGQILDLINPGHKIRHLINLRIRQFLQKIILSQSAAPQQVPPGLSSLQEELTAIVAQFLILISHNRSVFGEYYQEIITNALIKKETENNKDTSAIHTMDL
;
A
#
# COMPACT_ATOMS: atom_id res chain seq x y z
N MET A 1 -35.28 22.56 -12.41
CA MET A 1 -34.32 21.64 -11.76
C MET A 1 -32.92 21.75 -12.33
N SER A 2 -32.71 21.87 -13.65
CA SER A 2 -31.36 21.92 -14.26
C SER A 2 -30.41 22.98 -13.68
N LYS A 3 -30.90 24.18 -13.30
CA LYS A 3 -30.05 25.24 -12.71
C LYS A 3 -29.66 25.02 -11.23
N VAL A 4 -30.26 24.05 -10.55
CA VAL A 4 -30.05 23.76 -9.11
C VAL A 4 -29.27 22.46 -8.91
N CYS A 5 -29.24 21.59 -9.91
CA CYS A 5 -28.55 20.30 -9.86
C CYS A 5 -27.08 20.43 -10.28
N ALA A 6 -26.25 19.47 -9.84
CA ALA A 6 -24.88 19.36 -10.33
C ALA A 6 -24.89 19.05 -11.85
N PRO A 7 -23.95 19.60 -12.65
CA PRO A 7 -23.92 19.41 -14.11
C PRO A 7 -23.92 17.95 -14.58
N VAL A 8 -23.36 17.04 -13.77
CA VAL A 8 -23.36 15.58 -14.03
C VAL A 8 -24.77 14.98 -14.09
N ARG A 9 -25.79 15.69 -13.59
CA ARG A 9 -27.19 15.24 -13.55
C ARG A 9 -28.04 15.80 -14.70
N ASP A 10 -27.47 16.66 -15.56
CA ASP A 10 -28.23 17.32 -16.63
C ASP A 10 -28.81 16.31 -17.63
N GLU A 11 -28.12 15.20 -17.89
CA GLU A 11 -28.62 14.11 -18.75
C GLU A 11 -29.91 13.50 -18.19
N LYS A 12 -29.91 13.13 -16.90
CA LYS A 12 -31.08 12.54 -16.23
C LYS A 12 -32.26 13.49 -16.16
N ILE A 13 -32.00 14.79 -16.03
CA ILE A 13 -33.05 15.83 -16.03
C ILE A 13 -33.64 15.96 -17.44
N ARG A 14 -32.82 15.85 -18.48
CA ARG A 14 -33.28 15.87 -19.88
C ARG A 14 -34.11 14.63 -20.21
N GLU A 15 -33.68 13.44 -19.80
CA GLU A 15 -34.44 12.20 -19.93
C GLU A 15 -35.80 12.30 -19.22
N LEU A 16 -35.83 12.87 -18.01
CA LEU A 16 -37.07 13.07 -17.26
C LEU A 16 -38.05 14.02 -17.98
N ASN A 17 -37.53 15.08 -18.61
CA ASN A 17 -38.36 16.04 -19.37
C ASN A 17 -38.95 15.44 -20.66
N GLN A 18 -38.41 14.32 -21.16
CA GLN A 18 -38.93 13.64 -22.36
C GLN A 18 -40.04 12.64 -22.05
N LYS A 19 -40.24 12.28 -20.77
CA LYS A 19 -41.33 11.37 -20.36
C LYS A 19 -42.67 12.10 -20.37
N THR A 20 -43.71 11.45 -20.88
CA THR A 20 -45.09 11.96 -20.95
C THR A 20 -46.02 11.36 -19.88
N ASP A 21 -45.67 10.19 -19.32
CA ASP A 21 -46.46 9.56 -18.27
C ASP A 21 -46.23 10.23 -16.91
N VAL A 22 -47.32 10.64 -16.26
CA VAL A 22 -47.32 11.40 -15.00
C VAL A 22 -46.70 10.59 -13.87
N ILE A 23 -46.98 9.29 -13.78
CA ILE A 23 -46.47 8.42 -12.71
C ILE A 23 -44.94 8.29 -12.83
N GLU A 24 -44.47 8.02 -14.04
CA GLU A 24 -43.04 7.93 -14.35
C GLU A 24 -42.28 9.25 -14.15
N ILE A 25 -42.93 10.40 -14.39
CA ILE A 25 -42.37 11.72 -14.07
C ILE A 25 -42.22 11.87 -12.55
N PHE A 26 -43.26 11.61 -11.75
CA PHE A 26 -43.18 11.73 -10.30
C PHE A 26 -42.13 10.79 -9.69
N LYS A 27 -42.05 9.55 -10.18
CA LYS A 27 -41.03 8.59 -9.78
C LYS A 27 -39.62 9.13 -10.09
N GLY A 28 -39.41 9.61 -11.32
CA GLY A 28 -38.12 10.18 -11.72
C GLY A 28 -37.74 11.45 -10.95
N ILE A 29 -38.71 12.30 -10.57
CA ILE A 29 -38.46 13.45 -9.69
C ILE A 29 -37.96 12.98 -8.32
N MET A 30 -38.59 11.97 -7.71
CA MET A 30 -38.16 11.43 -6.41
C MET A 30 -36.76 10.84 -6.46
N GLU A 31 -36.43 10.08 -7.51
CA GLU A 31 -35.09 9.54 -7.75
C GLU A 31 -34.04 10.66 -7.89
N ILE A 32 -34.33 11.71 -8.66
CA ILE A 32 -33.44 12.86 -8.81
C ILE A 32 -33.26 13.60 -7.47
N LEU A 33 -34.33 13.82 -6.71
CA LEU A 33 -34.23 14.46 -5.39
C LEU A 33 -33.36 13.67 -4.42
N GLN A 34 -33.41 12.33 -4.47
CA GLN A 34 -32.54 11.47 -3.67
C GLN A 34 -31.07 11.60 -4.08
N LEU A 35 -30.78 11.65 -5.39
CA LEU A 35 -29.44 11.92 -5.90
C LEU A 35 -28.95 13.31 -5.50
N MET A 36 -29.79 14.33 -5.56
CA MET A 36 -29.47 15.69 -5.12
C MET A 36 -29.11 15.76 -3.63
N ARG A 37 -29.76 14.96 -2.78
CA ARG A 37 -29.40 14.87 -1.36
C ARG A 37 -27.99 14.32 -1.16
N LEU A 38 -27.60 13.30 -1.94
CA LEU A 38 -26.23 12.77 -1.91
C LEU A 38 -25.22 13.80 -2.43
N ASP A 39 -25.56 14.50 -3.51
CA ASP A 39 -24.71 15.55 -4.08
C ASP A 39 -24.48 16.69 -3.07
N LEU A 40 -25.53 17.11 -2.34
CA LEU A 40 -25.43 18.10 -1.26
C LEU A 40 -24.54 17.61 -0.12
N ALA A 41 -24.70 16.35 0.33
CA ALA A 41 -23.86 15.78 1.37
C ALA A 41 -22.38 15.75 0.96
N ASN A 42 -22.08 15.31 -0.27
CA ASN A 42 -20.72 15.30 -0.81
C ASN A 42 -20.13 16.71 -0.91
N PHE A 43 -20.92 17.69 -1.34
CA PHE A 43 -20.51 19.10 -1.38
C PHE A 43 -20.19 19.62 0.03
N THR A 44 -21.08 19.38 1.00
CA THR A 44 -20.87 19.78 2.39
C THR A 44 -19.60 19.13 2.98
N ILE A 45 -19.38 17.83 2.75
CA ILE A 45 -18.14 17.15 3.16
C ILE A 45 -16.92 17.82 2.53
N THR A 46 -16.99 18.15 1.24
CA THR A 46 -15.89 18.79 0.50
C THR A 46 -15.58 20.18 1.05
N MET A 47 -16.61 20.96 1.37
CA MET A 47 -16.48 22.29 1.97
C MET A 47 -15.92 22.22 3.41
N MET A 48 -16.30 21.22 4.20
CA MET A 48 -15.80 21.08 5.58
C MET A 48 -14.41 20.41 5.67
N ARG A 49 -14.03 19.58 4.68
CA ARG A 49 -12.79 18.79 4.68
C ARG A 49 -11.53 19.59 5.06
N PRO A 50 -11.27 20.80 4.52
CA PRO A 50 -10.06 21.54 4.87
C PRO A 50 -9.97 21.87 6.35
N ASN A 51 -11.09 22.27 6.97
CA ASN A 51 -11.14 22.60 8.39
C ASN A 51 -10.96 21.34 9.26
N ILE A 52 -11.59 20.22 8.87
CA ILE A 52 -11.43 18.94 9.57
C ILE A 52 -9.96 18.51 9.53
N VAL A 53 -9.33 18.54 8.35
CA VAL A 53 -7.92 18.14 8.20
C VAL A 53 -6.99 19.06 9.00
N ALA A 54 -7.23 20.37 9.01
CA ALA A 54 -6.43 21.32 9.77
C ALA A 54 -6.48 21.06 11.28
N SER A 55 -7.66 20.75 11.83
CA SER A 55 -7.83 20.49 13.27
C SER A 55 -7.59 19.03 13.67
N SER A 56 -7.57 18.09 12.73
CA SER A 56 -7.43 16.65 12.99
C SER A 56 -6.14 16.33 13.75
N ILE A 57 -5.02 16.93 13.31
CA ILE A 57 -3.70 16.66 13.90
C ILE A 57 -3.64 17.10 15.36
N GLU A 58 -4.10 18.32 15.65
CA GLU A 58 -4.11 18.86 17.02
C GLU A 58 -5.04 18.07 17.93
N TYR A 59 -6.21 17.70 17.43
CA TYR A 59 -7.18 16.88 18.16
C TYR A 59 -6.61 15.51 18.51
N GLU A 60 -6.01 14.82 17.54
CA GLU A 60 -5.43 13.49 17.75
C GLU A 60 -4.24 13.55 18.70
N LYS A 61 -3.35 14.55 18.57
CA LYS A 61 -2.27 14.80 19.53
C LYS A 61 -2.79 14.96 20.96
N ALA A 62 -3.84 15.78 21.14
CA ALA A 62 -4.43 16.01 22.46
C ALA A 62 -5.03 14.74 23.06
N LYS A 63 -5.77 13.95 22.24
CA LYS A 63 -6.37 12.68 22.67
C LYS A 63 -5.33 11.61 22.96
N PHE A 64 -4.27 11.54 22.17
CA PHE A 64 -3.18 10.59 22.44
C PHE A 64 -2.42 10.96 23.72
N ALA A 65 -2.21 12.26 23.98
CA ALA A 65 -1.62 12.70 25.24
C ALA A 65 -2.51 12.37 26.45
N GLU A 66 -3.85 12.45 26.33
CA GLU A 66 -4.78 11.97 27.36
C GLU A 66 -4.65 10.44 27.56
N PHE A 67 -4.54 9.67 26.47
CA PHE A 67 -4.35 8.22 26.52
C PHE A 67 -3.05 7.82 27.27
N LEU A 68 -1.95 8.51 27.01
CA LEU A 68 -0.67 8.24 27.69
C LEU A 68 -0.68 8.57 29.18
N LYS A 69 -1.50 9.53 29.63
CA LYS A 69 -1.66 9.83 31.07
C LYS A 69 -2.31 8.67 31.84
N VAL A 70 -3.19 7.92 31.17
CA VAL A 70 -3.87 6.76 31.77
C VAL A 70 -2.99 5.51 31.66
N ASN A 71 -2.25 5.37 30.56
CA ASN A 71 -1.40 4.22 30.28
C ASN A 71 0.09 4.58 30.37
N THR A 72 0.71 4.36 31.54
CA THR A 72 2.13 4.67 31.80
C THR A 72 3.10 3.99 30.81
N ASN A 73 2.70 2.87 30.21
CA ASN A 73 3.48 2.10 29.23
C ASN A 73 2.81 2.07 27.84
N GLY A 74 2.14 3.15 27.42
CA GLY A 74 1.33 3.18 26.19
C GLY A 74 2.07 3.20 24.85
N LEU A 75 3.39 2.95 24.80
CA LEU A 75 4.22 3.01 23.58
C LEU A 75 5.14 1.79 23.39
N GLN A 76 4.95 0.71 24.15
CA GLN A 76 5.85 -0.45 24.12
C GLN A 76 5.88 -1.14 22.75
N PHE A 77 4.72 -1.26 22.09
CA PHE A 77 4.66 -1.91 20.79
C PHE A 77 5.22 -1.00 19.69
N THR A 78 4.96 0.29 19.78
CA THR A 78 5.52 1.33 18.91
C THR A 78 7.05 1.35 19.00
N GLU A 79 7.62 1.26 20.21
CA GLU A 79 9.06 1.19 20.42
C GLU A 79 9.67 -0.06 19.76
N LYS A 80 9.07 -1.25 19.98
CA LYS A 80 9.53 -2.49 19.34
C LYS A 80 9.45 -2.44 17.82
N TRP A 81 8.37 -1.87 17.29
CA TRP A 81 8.15 -1.72 15.85
C TRP A 81 9.21 -0.80 15.23
N LEU A 82 9.45 0.38 15.83
CA LEU A 82 10.40 1.36 15.32
C LEU A 82 11.85 0.90 15.44
N LEU A 83 12.22 0.29 16.57
CA LEU A 83 13.58 -0.16 16.86
C LEU A 83 13.97 -1.48 16.17
N ARG A 84 13.04 -2.15 15.46
CA ARG A 84 13.35 -3.36 14.68
C ARG A 84 14.48 -3.17 13.68
N HIS A 85 14.59 -1.97 13.12
CA HIS A 85 15.64 -1.59 12.15
C HIS A 85 16.81 -0.83 12.78
N TYR A 86 16.77 -0.60 14.10
CA TYR A 86 17.85 0.06 14.81
C TYR A 86 19.01 -0.91 15.01
N ASP A 87 20.11 -0.69 14.28
CA ASP A 87 21.35 -1.44 14.44
C ASP A 87 22.38 -0.58 15.18
N PRO A 88 22.65 -0.85 16.48
CA PRO A 88 23.58 -0.06 17.27
C PRO A 88 25.01 -0.10 16.73
N THR A 89 25.39 -1.10 15.93
CA THR A 89 26.76 -1.20 15.39
C THR A 89 27.00 -0.31 14.17
N LYS A 90 25.95 0.02 13.42
CA LYS A 90 26.03 0.80 12.18
C LYS A 90 25.73 2.29 12.34
N ILE A 91 25.15 2.68 13.47
CA ILE A 91 24.69 4.05 13.73
C ILE A 91 25.77 4.83 14.48
N THR A 92 26.39 5.82 13.82
CA THR A 92 27.40 6.72 14.42
C THR A 92 26.80 8.03 14.94
N SER A 93 25.48 8.18 14.88
CA SER A 93 24.79 9.41 15.30
C SER A 93 24.90 9.62 16.81
N ASN A 94 25.27 10.83 17.23
CA ASN A 94 25.29 11.24 18.63
C ASN A 94 23.89 11.68 19.08
N SER A 95 23.51 11.36 20.31
CA SER A 95 22.23 11.75 20.90
C SER A 95 22.04 13.28 21.01
N SER A 96 23.14 14.03 21.05
CA SER A 96 23.16 15.49 21.20
C SER A 96 22.95 16.27 19.89
N ASP A 97 23.08 15.63 18.72
CA ASP A 97 22.84 16.27 17.42
C ASP A 97 21.39 16.05 16.97
N ILE A 98 20.55 17.07 17.21
CA ILE A 98 19.13 17.08 16.86
C ILE A 98 18.89 16.78 15.37
N ASN A 99 19.77 17.25 14.47
CA ASN A 99 19.61 17.02 13.04
C ASN A 99 19.94 15.58 12.68
N ALA A 100 21.00 15.01 13.27
CA ALA A 100 21.34 13.60 13.10
C ALA A 100 20.22 12.68 13.63
N VAL A 101 19.66 12.98 14.80
CA VAL A 101 18.52 12.24 15.38
C VAL A 101 17.31 12.30 14.47
N ARG A 102 16.98 13.49 13.93
CA ARG A 102 15.85 13.64 13.00
C ARG A 102 16.05 12.86 11.71
N GLN A 103 17.25 12.89 11.14
CA GLN A 103 17.58 12.13 9.93
C GLN A 103 17.51 10.62 10.19
N LEU A 104 18.07 10.16 11.29
CA LEU A 104 18.00 8.76 11.71
C LEU A 104 16.54 8.32 11.92
N THR A 105 15.75 9.15 12.60
CA THR A 105 14.31 8.93 12.78
C THR A 105 13.60 8.76 11.45
N HIS A 106 13.88 9.64 10.50
CA HIS A 106 13.28 9.55 9.18
C HIS A 106 13.66 8.25 8.44
N CYS A 107 14.92 7.83 8.52
CA CYS A 107 15.39 6.58 7.90
C CYS A 107 14.74 5.34 8.54
N LEU A 108 14.81 5.21 9.87
CA LEU A 108 14.25 4.07 10.60
C LEU A 108 12.75 3.97 10.43
N LEU A 109 12.05 5.11 10.54
CA LEU A 109 10.61 5.17 10.37
C LEU A 109 10.20 4.84 8.93
N THR A 110 11.02 5.17 7.93
CA THR A 110 10.76 4.77 6.54
C THR A 110 10.81 3.24 6.39
N GLU A 111 11.82 2.57 6.94
CA GLU A 111 11.86 1.09 6.91
C GLU A 111 10.72 0.47 7.70
N ALA A 112 10.41 1.00 8.89
CA ALA A 112 9.32 0.52 9.72
C ALA A 112 7.95 0.66 9.03
N TYR A 113 7.73 1.74 8.27
CA TYR A 113 6.52 1.89 7.44
C TYR A 113 6.48 0.89 6.28
N LEU A 114 7.61 0.64 5.61
CA LEU A 114 7.64 -0.32 4.49
C LEU A 114 7.29 -1.75 4.94
N ASP A 115 7.68 -2.13 6.16
CA ASP A 115 7.31 -3.42 6.75
C ASP A 115 5.79 -3.59 6.88
N LEU A 116 5.03 -2.50 7.05
CA LEU A 116 3.57 -2.57 7.15
C LEU A 116 2.91 -3.12 5.89
N LEU A 117 3.59 -3.03 4.75
CA LEU A 117 3.12 -3.51 3.45
C LEU A 117 3.64 -4.92 3.13
N GLU A 118 4.44 -5.52 4.02
CA GLU A 118 4.89 -6.90 3.87
C GLU A 118 3.76 -7.89 4.17
N TRP A 119 3.80 -9.01 3.45
CA TRP A 119 2.79 -10.05 3.57
C TRP A 119 2.77 -10.62 5.00
N ASP A 120 1.57 -10.83 5.56
CA ASP A 120 1.34 -11.31 6.93
C ASP A 120 1.92 -10.41 8.06
N PHE A 121 2.42 -9.21 7.75
CA PHE A 121 2.82 -8.25 8.78
C PHE A 121 1.57 -7.67 9.47
N ASN A 122 1.60 -7.58 10.81
CA ASN A 122 0.52 -6.97 11.58
C ASN A 122 0.96 -5.60 12.13
N PRO A 123 0.25 -4.50 11.81
CA PRO A 123 0.54 -3.16 12.32
C PRO A 123 0.14 -3.01 13.80
N ASP A 124 0.75 -3.80 14.67
CA ASP A 124 0.55 -3.76 16.12
C ASP A 124 1.43 -2.66 16.74
N ALA A 125 1.10 -1.40 16.49
CA ALA A 125 1.71 -0.26 17.16
C ALA A 125 0.60 0.68 17.66
N GLU A 126 0.75 1.20 18.88
CA GLU A 126 -0.25 2.07 19.50
C GLU A 126 -0.48 3.34 18.66
N THR A 127 0.57 3.85 18.00
CA THR A 127 0.48 5.01 17.09
C THR A 127 -0.20 4.69 15.75
N LEU A 128 -0.47 3.43 15.42
CA LEU A 128 -1.13 3.01 14.17
C LEU A 128 -2.56 2.52 14.40
N MET A 129 -3.03 2.47 15.65
CA MET A 129 -4.29 1.83 16.05
C MET A 129 -5.52 2.36 15.27
N LEU A 130 -5.59 3.67 15.02
CA LEU A 130 -6.73 4.25 14.29
C LEU A 130 -6.74 3.93 12.80
N ASP A 131 -5.55 3.74 12.20
CA ASP A 131 -5.38 3.49 10.77
C ASP A 131 -5.11 2.00 10.45
N GLN A 132 -5.15 1.12 11.46
CA GLN A 132 -4.79 -0.29 11.33
C GLN A 132 -5.55 -0.99 10.18
N GLY A 133 -6.87 -0.81 10.09
CA GLY A 133 -7.69 -1.42 9.04
C GLY A 133 -7.31 -0.91 7.63
N ARG A 134 -7.01 0.37 7.49
CA ARG A 134 -6.61 0.99 6.21
C ARG A 134 -5.21 0.50 5.78
N LEU A 135 -4.31 0.33 6.74
CA LEU A 135 -2.98 -0.23 6.51
C LEU A 135 -3.04 -1.70 6.08
N LEU A 136 -3.88 -2.51 6.74
CA LEU A 136 -4.12 -3.90 6.34
C LEU A 136 -4.68 -4.00 4.91
N GLU A 137 -5.64 -3.15 4.55
CA GLU A 137 -6.18 -3.12 3.19
C GLU A 137 -5.10 -2.76 2.15
N LEU A 138 -4.22 -1.80 2.45
CA LEU A 138 -3.10 -1.45 1.57
C LEU A 138 -2.03 -2.55 1.49
N ARG A 139 -1.74 -3.21 2.61
CA ARG A 139 -0.87 -4.39 2.65
C ARG A 139 -1.39 -5.46 1.72
N ASP A 140 -2.67 -5.79 1.81
CA ASP A 140 -3.29 -6.84 1.00
C ASP A 140 -3.31 -6.45 -0.49
N LYS A 141 -3.63 -5.20 -0.82
CA LYS A 141 -3.53 -4.70 -2.20
C LYS A 141 -2.11 -4.79 -2.76
N THR A 142 -1.10 -4.40 -1.99
CA THR A 142 0.32 -4.45 -2.39
C THR A 142 0.78 -5.89 -2.60
N SER A 143 0.39 -6.75 -1.68
CA SER A 143 0.60 -8.19 -1.68
C SER A 143 0.02 -8.84 -2.94
N ARG A 144 -1.27 -8.62 -3.24
CA ARG A 144 -1.90 -9.12 -4.47
C ARG A 144 -1.24 -8.58 -5.73
N LEU A 145 -0.89 -7.30 -5.75
CA LEU A 145 -0.20 -6.68 -6.88
C LEU A 145 1.15 -7.34 -7.17
N SER A 146 1.87 -7.76 -6.13
CA SER A 146 3.13 -8.50 -6.27
C SER A 146 2.94 -9.87 -6.92
N ILE A 147 1.87 -10.60 -6.56
CA ILE A 147 1.51 -11.87 -7.19
C ILE A 147 1.16 -11.66 -8.66
N ILE A 148 0.32 -10.66 -8.97
CA ILE A 148 -0.03 -10.30 -10.36
C ILE A 148 1.23 -10.00 -11.17
N GLY A 149 2.14 -9.17 -10.64
CA GLY A 149 3.39 -8.85 -11.29
C GLY A 149 4.29 -10.07 -11.51
N SER A 150 4.30 -10.98 -10.56
CA SER A 150 5.08 -12.23 -10.64
C SER A 150 4.53 -13.15 -11.73
N ILE A 151 3.21 -13.31 -11.82
CA ILE A 151 2.54 -14.11 -12.86
C ILE A 151 2.78 -13.50 -14.24
N ILE A 152 2.55 -12.20 -14.40
CA ILE A 152 2.76 -11.50 -15.68
C ILE A 152 4.23 -11.63 -16.12
N LEU A 153 5.18 -11.50 -15.20
CA LEU A 153 6.60 -11.64 -15.53
C LEU A 153 6.96 -13.07 -15.92
N LEU A 154 6.46 -14.08 -15.19
CA LEU A 154 6.64 -15.50 -15.51
C LEU A 154 6.09 -15.83 -16.90
N VAL A 155 4.85 -15.46 -17.17
CA VAL A 155 4.20 -15.72 -18.44
C VAL A 155 4.98 -15.09 -19.60
N ASN A 156 5.39 -13.82 -19.45
CA ASN A 156 6.22 -13.15 -20.46
C ASN A 156 7.60 -13.81 -20.64
N ASN A 157 8.18 -14.38 -19.58
CA ASN A 157 9.47 -15.05 -19.65
C ASN A 157 9.38 -16.43 -20.33
N THR A 158 8.34 -17.21 -20.03
CA THR A 158 8.17 -18.58 -20.51
C THR A 158 7.65 -18.62 -21.95
N VAL A 159 6.70 -17.75 -22.32
CA VAL A 159 6.11 -17.72 -23.68
C VAL A 159 6.91 -16.81 -24.62
N GLY A 160 7.55 -15.75 -24.10
CA GLY A 160 8.48 -14.91 -24.85
C GLY A 160 7.83 -13.89 -25.80
N ALA A 161 8.47 -13.70 -26.97
CA ALA A 161 8.20 -12.60 -27.91
C ALA A 161 6.75 -12.47 -28.42
N PRO A 162 5.97 -13.55 -28.66
CA PRO A 162 4.62 -13.44 -29.21
C PRO A 162 3.65 -12.61 -28.35
N ILE A 163 3.81 -12.65 -27.03
CA ILE A 163 2.89 -12.00 -26.07
C ILE A 163 3.47 -10.73 -25.44
N HIS A 164 4.79 -10.54 -25.50
CA HIS A 164 5.48 -9.46 -24.79
C HIS A 164 5.01 -8.05 -25.22
N GLY A 165 4.60 -7.89 -26.49
CA GLY A 165 4.11 -6.63 -27.06
C GLY A 165 2.60 -6.40 -27.00
N VAL A 166 1.82 -7.39 -26.53
CA VAL A 166 0.36 -7.38 -26.66
C VAL A 166 -0.27 -6.67 -25.47
N SER A 167 -0.78 -5.46 -25.69
CA SER A 167 -1.37 -4.63 -24.63
C SER A 167 -2.73 -5.16 -24.14
N SER A 168 -3.54 -5.74 -25.04
CA SER A 168 -4.84 -6.35 -24.70
C SER A 168 -4.68 -7.51 -23.72
N PHE A 169 -3.72 -8.41 -23.98
CA PHE A 169 -3.39 -9.51 -23.09
C PHE A 169 -3.04 -9.04 -21.67
N LYS A 170 -2.10 -8.08 -21.55
CA LYS A 170 -1.69 -7.53 -20.25
C LYS A 170 -2.85 -6.89 -19.49
N LYS A 171 -3.79 -6.27 -20.20
CA LYS A 171 -5.00 -5.68 -19.59
C LYS A 171 -5.97 -6.77 -19.11
N ASN A 172 -6.25 -7.76 -19.95
CA ASN A 172 -7.21 -8.82 -19.67
C ASN A 172 -6.73 -9.70 -18.51
N ILE A 173 -5.49 -10.21 -18.58
CA ILE A 173 -4.93 -11.05 -17.51
C ILE A 173 -4.91 -10.30 -16.18
N LYS A 174 -4.58 -9.00 -16.18
CA LYS A 174 -4.59 -8.17 -14.97
C LYS A 174 -6.00 -8.02 -14.41
N GLN A 175 -7.02 -7.82 -15.25
CA GLN A 175 -8.41 -7.73 -14.82
C GLN A 175 -8.90 -9.05 -14.21
N HIS A 176 -8.65 -10.18 -14.88
CA HIS A 176 -9.06 -11.49 -14.38
C HIS A 176 -8.34 -11.87 -13.08
N LEU A 177 -7.01 -11.63 -13.01
CA LEU A 177 -6.25 -11.88 -11.79
C LEU A 177 -6.69 -10.99 -10.62
N ASN A 178 -7.04 -9.73 -10.86
CA ASN A 178 -7.57 -8.86 -9.81
C ASN A 178 -8.87 -9.40 -9.22
N VAL A 179 -9.77 -9.93 -10.06
CA VAL A 179 -11.03 -10.53 -9.61
C VAL A 179 -10.78 -11.80 -8.80
N LEU A 180 -9.90 -12.68 -9.28
CA LEU A 180 -9.58 -13.94 -8.60
C LEU A 180 -8.87 -13.72 -7.27
N LEU A 181 -8.00 -12.72 -7.20
CA LEU A 181 -7.21 -12.42 -6.00
C LEU A 181 -7.95 -11.55 -4.99
N ASP A 182 -9.11 -10.94 -5.31
CA ASP A 182 -9.73 -9.91 -4.45
C ASP A 182 -9.98 -10.38 -3.00
N SER A 183 -10.37 -11.65 -2.82
CA SER A 183 -10.61 -12.26 -1.50
C SER A 183 -9.36 -12.84 -0.82
N VAL A 184 -8.18 -12.67 -1.41
CA VAL A 184 -6.92 -13.22 -0.88
C VAL A 184 -6.30 -12.22 0.10
N HIS A 185 -6.20 -12.62 1.36
CA HIS A 185 -5.62 -11.85 2.46
C HIS A 185 -4.41 -12.55 3.11
N SER A 186 -4.23 -13.84 2.87
CA SER A 186 -3.14 -14.65 3.43
C SER A 186 -2.53 -15.62 2.39
N ASN A 187 -1.36 -16.18 2.70
CA ASN A 187 -0.76 -17.22 1.85
C ASN A 187 -1.62 -18.49 1.77
N LYS A 188 -2.43 -18.78 2.80
CA LYS A 188 -3.36 -19.91 2.80
C LYS A 188 -4.49 -19.69 1.78
N ASP A 189 -5.04 -18.48 1.74
CA ASP A 189 -6.06 -18.14 0.75
C ASP A 189 -5.48 -18.21 -0.67
N LEU A 190 -4.23 -17.77 -0.84
CA LEU A 190 -3.52 -17.87 -2.11
C LEU A 190 -3.41 -19.32 -2.61
N GLU A 191 -3.10 -20.27 -1.72
CA GLU A 191 -3.03 -21.70 -2.05
C GLU A 191 -4.38 -22.23 -2.59
N THR A 192 -5.49 -21.80 -1.98
CA THR A 192 -6.84 -22.23 -2.42
C THR A 192 -7.24 -21.68 -3.79
N VAL A 193 -6.76 -20.48 -4.15
CA VAL A 193 -7.12 -19.79 -5.39
C VAL A 193 -6.15 -20.13 -6.53
N MET A 194 -4.94 -20.63 -6.22
CA MET A 194 -3.90 -20.86 -7.22
C MET A 194 -4.30 -21.78 -8.39
N PRO A 195 -5.05 -22.89 -8.18
CA PRO A 195 -5.52 -23.70 -9.30
C PRO A 195 -6.42 -22.93 -10.28
N ASN A 196 -7.28 -22.05 -9.76
CA ASN A 196 -8.14 -21.21 -10.59
C ASN A 196 -7.34 -20.16 -11.37
N ILE A 197 -6.27 -19.62 -10.76
CA ILE A 197 -5.33 -18.71 -11.42
C ILE A 197 -4.63 -19.42 -12.59
N VAL A 198 -4.12 -20.63 -12.38
CA VAL A 198 -3.46 -21.41 -13.44
C VAL A 198 -4.43 -21.61 -14.61
N LEU A 199 -5.65 -22.04 -14.34
CA LEU A 199 -6.67 -22.25 -15.36
C LEU A 199 -6.96 -20.97 -16.15
N GLN A 200 -7.19 -19.86 -15.45
CA GLN A 200 -7.49 -18.58 -16.09
C GLN A 200 -6.32 -18.06 -16.95
N VAL A 201 -5.09 -18.17 -16.46
CA VAL A 201 -3.89 -17.76 -17.21
C VAL A 201 -3.73 -18.57 -18.49
N LYS A 202 -4.01 -19.89 -18.45
CA LYS A 202 -4.01 -20.74 -19.65
C LYS A 202 -5.07 -20.29 -20.65
N THR A 203 -6.30 -20.07 -20.19
CA THR A 203 -7.40 -19.59 -21.07
C THR A 203 -7.09 -18.24 -21.70
N ASP A 204 -6.54 -17.29 -20.93
CA ASP A 204 -6.17 -15.97 -21.44
C ASP A 204 -5.04 -16.06 -22.49
N LEU A 205 -4.10 -16.97 -22.28
CA LEU A 205 -3.00 -17.24 -23.23
C LEU A 205 -3.51 -17.88 -24.52
N GLU A 206 -4.32 -18.93 -24.44
CA GLU A 206 -4.91 -19.60 -25.60
C GLU A 206 -5.73 -18.62 -26.45
N THR A 207 -6.58 -17.82 -25.81
CA THR A 207 -7.39 -16.80 -26.48
C THR A 207 -6.51 -15.79 -27.20
N THR A 208 -5.46 -15.30 -26.53
CA THR A 208 -4.54 -14.32 -27.11
C THR A 208 -3.73 -14.91 -28.28
N LEU A 209 -3.26 -16.15 -28.16
CA LEU A 209 -2.49 -16.81 -29.23
C LEU A 209 -3.36 -17.07 -30.47
N GLN A 210 -4.63 -17.44 -30.27
CA GLN A 210 -5.61 -17.58 -31.35
C GLN A 210 -5.90 -16.24 -32.04
N GLU A 211 -6.10 -15.16 -31.28
CA GLU A 211 -6.33 -13.81 -31.83
C GLU A 211 -5.16 -13.30 -32.68
N ILE A 212 -3.92 -13.63 -32.28
CA ILE A 212 -2.69 -13.22 -32.99
C ILE A 212 -2.37 -14.18 -34.15
N GLY A 213 -3.05 -15.32 -34.25
CA GLY A 213 -2.74 -16.36 -35.23
C GLY A 213 -1.37 -17.00 -35.00
N SER A 214 -0.87 -17.01 -33.76
CA SER A 214 0.40 -17.62 -33.39
C SER A 214 0.24 -19.12 -33.11
N THR A 215 1.35 -19.83 -33.00
CA THR A 215 1.33 -21.25 -32.64
C THR A 215 0.83 -21.43 -31.21
N LEU A 216 -0.08 -22.38 -31.00
CA LEU A 216 -0.50 -22.81 -29.67
C LEU A 216 0.70 -23.31 -28.86
N LEU A 217 0.60 -23.18 -27.54
CA LEU A 217 1.63 -23.65 -26.61
C LEU A 217 1.79 -25.17 -26.72
N SER A 218 3.02 -25.65 -26.52
CA SER A 218 3.25 -27.09 -26.40
C SER A 218 2.81 -27.58 -25.02
N ILE A 219 2.40 -28.83 -24.93
CA ILE A 219 1.99 -29.48 -23.67
C ILE A 219 3.12 -29.40 -22.62
N GLU A 220 4.38 -29.49 -23.06
CA GLU A 220 5.56 -29.33 -22.19
C GLU A 220 5.65 -27.93 -21.58
N MET A 221 5.47 -26.89 -22.41
CA MET A 221 5.49 -25.48 -21.96
C MET A 221 4.32 -25.16 -21.04
N GLU A 222 3.13 -25.72 -21.30
CA GLU A 222 1.96 -25.57 -20.42
C GLU A 222 2.20 -26.20 -19.04
N SER A 223 2.76 -27.42 -19.00
CA SER A 223 3.08 -28.07 -17.73
C SER A 223 4.16 -27.32 -16.95
N LEU A 224 5.14 -26.76 -17.66
CA LEU A 224 6.19 -25.94 -17.07
C LEU A 224 5.61 -24.66 -16.46
N LEU A 225 4.76 -23.95 -17.22
CA LEU A 225 4.13 -22.72 -16.75
C LEU A 225 3.22 -22.98 -15.55
N GLU A 226 2.45 -24.07 -15.57
CA GLU A 226 1.63 -24.50 -14.45
C GLU A 226 2.46 -24.74 -13.18
N GLY A 227 3.54 -25.51 -13.28
CA GLY A 227 4.45 -25.74 -12.14
C GLY A 227 5.04 -24.44 -11.61
N GLN A 228 5.51 -23.55 -12.50
CA GLN A 228 6.07 -22.26 -12.11
C GLN A 228 5.07 -21.32 -11.42
N ILE A 229 3.80 -21.32 -11.85
CA ILE A 229 2.75 -20.52 -11.24
C ILE A 229 2.37 -21.09 -9.87
N LEU A 230 2.24 -22.41 -9.74
CA LEU A 230 1.98 -23.07 -8.46
C LEU A 230 3.10 -22.80 -7.45
N ASP A 231 4.35 -22.76 -7.91
CA ASP A 231 5.51 -22.45 -7.06
C ASP A 231 5.49 -21.02 -6.48
N LEU A 232 4.67 -20.10 -7.01
CA LEU A 232 4.50 -18.75 -6.45
C LEU A 232 3.85 -18.72 -5.07
N ILE A 233 3.18 -19.80 -4.66
CA ILE A 233 2.65 -19.95 -3.29
C ILE A 233 3.79 -19.78 -2.28
N ASN A 234 4.99 -20.25 -2.63
CA ASN A 234 6.16 -20.14 -1.77
C ASN A 234 6.65 -18.68 -1.63
N PRO A 235 6.70 -18.12 -0.41
CA PRO A 235 7.19 -16.75 -0.18
C PRO A 235 8.64 -16.54 -0.63
N GLY A 236 9.46 -17.59 -0.58
CA GLY A 236 10.87 -17.59 -1.01
C GLY A 236 11.08 -17.71 -2.52
N HIS A 237 10.01 -17.75 -3.32
CA HIS A 237 10.14 -17.84 -4.78
C HIS A 237 10.89 -16.62 -5.34
N LYS A 238 11.93 -16.85 -6.15
CA LYS A 238 12.86 -15.79 -6.60
C LYS A 238 12.17 -14.65 -7.33
N ILE A 239 11.17 -14.96 -8.17
CA ILE A 239 10.43 -13.94 -8.92
C ILE A 239 9.50 -13.15 -8.00
N ARG A 240 8.82 -13.81 -7.05
CA ARG A 240 7.97 -13.16 -6.05
C ARG A 240 8.80 -12.22 -5.19
N HIS A 241 9.94 -12.70 -4.71
CA HIS A 241 10.89 -11.89 -3.95
C HIS A 241 11.42 -10.70 -4.75
N LEU A 242 11.79 -10.90 -6.02
CA LEU A 242 12.25 -9.83 -6.90
C LEU A 242 11.20 -8.73 -7.09
N ILE A 243 9.95 -9.10 -7.31
CA ILE A 243 8.84 -8.15 -7.50
C ILE A 243 8.55 -7.39 -6.20
N ASN A 244 8.48 -8.10 -5.07
CA ASN A 244 8.37 -7.47 -3.75
C ASN A 244 9.50 -6.47 -3.49
N LEU A 245 10.75 -6.84 -3.78
CA LEU A 245 11.91 -5.98 -3.61
C LEU A 245 11.82 -4.71 -4.47
N ARG A 246 11.41 -4.84 -5.73
CA ARG A 246 11.23 -3.69 -6.64
C ARG A 246 10.13 -2.74 -6.16
N ILE A 247 9.00 -3.30 -5.69
CA ILE A 247 7.90 -2.52 -5.11
C ILE A 247 8.39 -1.79 -3.84
N ARG A 248 9.06 -2.50 -2.93
CA ARG A 248 9.63 -1.93 -1.70
C ARG A 248 10.62 -0.81 -2.00
N GLN A 249 11.55 -1.02 -2.92
CA GLN A 249 12.53 0.00 -3.34
C GLN A 249 11.87 1.23 -3.98
N PHE A 250 10.82 1.02 -4.78
CA PHE A 250 10.05 2.12 -5.37
C PHE A 250 9.37 2.97 -4.28
N LEU A 251 8.68 2.31 -3.34
CA LEU A 251 8.04 2.98 -2.20
C LEU A 251 9.08 3.71 -1.34
N GLN A 252 10.20 3.05 -1.02
CA GLN A 252 11.30 3.63 -0.24
C GLN A 252 11.82 4.93 -0.87
N LYS A 253 12.09 4.92 -2.18
CA LYS A 253 12.57 6.12 -2.90
C LYS A 253 11.55 7.26 -2.86
N ILE A 254 10.26 6.96 -2.94
CA ILE A 254 9.22 7.98 -2.89
C ILE A 254 9.14 8.58 -1.49
N ILE A 255 9.07 7.75 -0.45
CA ILE A 255 9.00 8.18 0.95
C ILE A 255 10.23 9.00 1.34
N LEU A 256 11.43 8.59 0.90
CA LEU A 256 12.67 9.30 1.18
C LEU A 256 12.77 10.63 0.43
N SER A 257 12.31 10.69 -0.82
CA SER A 257 12.40 11.90 -1.63
C SER A 257 11.49 13.03 -1.17
N GLN A 258 10.43 12.73 -0.39
CA GLN A 258 9.38 13.66 0.03
C GLN A 258 8.76 14.46 -1.14
N SER A 259 8.97 14.02 -2.39
CA SER A 259 8.58 14.74 -3.58
C SER A 259 7.41 14.04 -4.24
N ALA A 260 6.37 14.81 -4.58
CA ALA A 260 5.23 14.35 -5.38
C ALA A 260 5.57 14.21 -6.87
N ALA A 261 6.82 14.42 -7.26
CA ALA A 261 7.25 14.26 -8.64
C ALA A 261 7.08 12.79 -9.09
N PRO A 262 6.60 12.54 -10.34
CA PRO A 262 6.42 11.20 -10.85
C PRO A 262 7.78 10.50 -10.94
N GLN A 263 8.06 9.62 -9.99
CA GLN A 263 9.23 8.74 -10.09
C GLN A 263 8.95 7.67 -11.15
N GLN A 264 9.94 7.43 -12.02
CA GLN A 264 9.84 6.37 -13.01
C GLN A 264 9.67 5.02 -12.32
N VAL A 265 8.62 4.30 -12.70
CA VAL A 265 8.36 2.95 -12.21
C VAL A 265 9.51 2.03 -12.65
N PRO A 266 10.03 1.15 -11.77
CA PRO A 266 11.11 0.25 -12.12
C PRO A 266 10.79 -0.59 -13.37
N PRO A 267 11.79 -0.86 -14.24
CA PRO A 267 11.63 -1.75 -15.38
C PRO A 267 11.04 -3.10 -14.95
N GLY A 268 9.99 -3.55 -15.65
CA GLY A 268 9.27 -4.79 -15.33
C GLY A 268 8.03 -4.62 -14.43
N LEU A 269 7.76 -3.42 -13.92
CA LEU A 269 6.52 -3.07 -13.22
C LEU A 269 5.64 -2.06 -13.99
N SER A 270 6.04 -1.70 -15.21
CA SER A 270 5.34 -0.71 -16.03
C SER A 270 3.86 -1.05 -16.30
N SER A 271 3.51 -2.33 -16.41
CA SER A 271 2.12 -2.78 -16.55
C SER A 271 1.24 -2.57 -15.31
N LEU A 272 1.88 -2.32 -14.16
CA LEU A 272 1.26 -2.14 -12.84
C LEU A 272 1.39 -0.71 -12.33
N GLN A 273 1.81 0.22 -13.18
CA GLN A 273 2.11 1.60 -12.80
C GLN A 273 0.89 2.31 -12.19
N GLU A 274 -0.29 2.16 -12.78
CA GLU A 274 -1.51 2.82 -12.30
C GLU A 274 -1.88 2.35 -10.89
N GLU A 275 -1.89 1.04 -10.68
CA GLU A 275 -2.21 0.41 -9.40
C GLU A 275 -1.17 0.77 -8.33
N LEU A 276 0.12 0.70 -8.69
CA LEU A 276 1.20 1.02 -7.77
C LEU A 276 1.17 2.50 -7.36
N THR A 277 0.88 3.40 -8.30
CA THR A 277 0.73 4.83 -8.01
C THR A 277 -0.45 5.10 -7.07
N ALA A 278 -1.57 4.39 -7.25
CA ALA A 278 -2.73 4.50 -6.38
C ALA A 278 -2.46 4.01 -4.96
N ILE A 279 -1.69 2.92 -4.79
CA ILE A 279 -1.24 2.41 -3.49
C ILE A 279 -0.32 3.43 -2.82
N VAL A 280 0.68 3.94 -3.54
CA VAL A 280 1.63 4.94 -3.03
C VAL A 280 0.90 6.19 -2.55
N ALA A 281 -0.03 6.72 -3.36
CA ALA A 281 -0.77 7.92 -3.01
C ALA A 281 -1.55 7.75 -1.68
N GLN A 282 -2.25 6.63 -1.53
CA GLN A 282 -2.99 6.32 -0.30
C GLN A 282 -2.04 6.12 0.90
N PHE A 283 -0.94 5.41 0.68
CA PHE A 283 0.05 5.14 1.71
C PHE A 283 0.74 6.42 2.21
N LEU A 284 1.11 7.32 1.29
CA LEU A 284 1.71 8.62 1.63
C LEU A 284 0.79 9.48 2.49
N ILE A 285 -0.51 9.50 2.21
CA ILE A 285 -1.50 10.24 3.01
C ILE A 285 -1.50 9.71 4.45
N LEU A 286 -1.53 8.38 4.62
CA LEU A 286 -1.51 7.74 5.93
C LEU A 286 -0.24 8.06 6.72
N ILE A 287 0.92 7.78 6.13
CA ILE A 287 2.19 7.95 6.85
C ILE A 287 2.51 9.43 7.08
N SER A 288 2.09 10.34 6.19
CA SER A 288 2.28 11.78 6.38
C SER A 288 1.44 12.32 7.54
N HIS A 289 0.18 11.89 7.63
CA HIS A 289 -0.68 12.20 8.76
C HIS A 289 -0.10 11.64 10.06
N ASN A 290 0.25 10.35 10.06
CA ASN A 290 0.86 9.69 11.21
C ASN A 290 2.15 10.38 11.69
N ARG A 291 3.04 10.76 10.76
CA ARG A 291 4.25 11.54 11.08
C ARG A 291 3.93 12.89 11.71
N SER A 292 2.86 13.56 11.25
CA SER A 292 2.46 14.87 11.74
C SER A 292 1.91 14.81 13.17
N VAL A 293 1.23 13.71 13.51
CA VAL A 293 0.67 13.47 14.85
C VAL A 293 1.74 12.94 15.81
N PHE A 294 2.47 11.88 15.43
CA PHE A 294 3.32 11.12 16.36
C PHE A 294 4.82 11.36 16.21
N GLY A 295 5.24 12.26 15.31
CA GLY A 295 6.65 12.49 14.99
C GLY A 295 7.54 12.85 16.19
N GLU A 296 7.00 13.55 17.18
CA GLU A 296 7.70 13.90 18.42
C GLU A 296 8.00 12.65 19.26
N TYR A 297 7.03 11.75 19.41
CA TYR A 297 7.21 10.49 20.13
C TYR A 297 8.24 9.57 19.45
N TYR A 298 8.24 9.51 18.11
CA TYR A 298 9.23 8.72 17.38
C TYR A 298 10.67 9.25 17.58
N GLN A 299 10.84 10.57 17.59
CA GLN A 299 12.15 11.18 17.88
C GLN A 299 12.59 10.90 19.32
N GLU A 300 11.67 10.97 20.28
CA GLU A 300 11.95 10.67 21.68
C GLU A 300 12.41 9.21 21.89
N ILE A 301 11.70 8.25 21.29
CA ILE A 301 12.07 6.82 21.33
C ILE A 301 13.50 6.61 20.81
N ILE A 302 13.85 7.21 19.68
CA ILE A 302 15.18 7.05 19.07
C ILE A 302 16.25 7.77 19.88
N THR A 303 15.95 8.96 20.42
CA THR A 303 16.86 9.68 21.31
C THR A 303 17.20 8.83 22.54
N ASN A 304 16.18 8.21 23.16
CA ASN A 304 16.37 7.34 24.31
C ASN A 304 17.21 6.09 23.97
N ALA A 305 17.01 5.50 22.78
CA ALA A 305 17.81 4.37 22.30
C ALA A 305 19.29 4.76 22.08
N LEU A 306 19.56 5.97 21.56
CA LEU A 306 20.92 6.49 21.40
C LEU A 306 21.60 6.75 22.75
N ILE A 307 20.89 7.38 23.70
CA ILE A 307 21.41 7.63 25.06
C ILE A 307 21.76 6.31 25.74
N LYS A 308 20.89 5.29 25.62
CA LYS A 308 21.15 3.96 26.19
C LYS A 308 22.43 3.35 25.63
N LYS A 309 22.64 3.43 24.31
CA LYS A 309 23.88 2.98 23.65
C LYS A 309 25.11 3.72 24.18
N GLU A 310 25.04 5.05 24.31
CA GLU A 310 26.15 5.86 24.82
C GLU A 310 26.50 5.47 26.28
N THR A 311 25.49 5.19 27.11
CA THR A 311 25.73 4.75 28.49
C THR A 311 26.32 3.33 28.57
N GLU A 312 25.97 2.43 27.67
CA GLU A 312 26.54 1.07 27.59
C GLU A 312 28.01 1.12 27.14
N ASN A 313 28.31 1.90 26.10
CA ASN A 313 29.70 2.11 25.64
C ASN A 313 30.60 2.74 26.73
N ASN A 314 30.09 3.71 27.48
CA ASN A 314 30.86 4.35 28.55
C ASN A 314 31.13 3.38 29.73
N LYS A 315 30.20 2.46 30.03
CA LYS A 315 30.42 1.42 31.05
C LYS A 315 31.49 0.42 30.63
N ASP A 316 31.47 -0.04 29.38
CA ASP A 316 32.50 -0.96 28.86
C ASP A 316 33.89 -0.31 28.86
N THR A 317 34.00 0.97 28.51
CA THR A 317 35.27 1.71 28.55
C THR A 317 35.80 1.89 29.99
N SER A 318 34.91 2.09 30.96
CA SER A 318 35.26 2.22 32.38
C SER A 318 35.72 0.91 33.02
N ALA A 319 35.15 -0.24 32.60
CA ALA A 319 35.52 -1.57 33.08
C ALA A 319 36.89 -2.01 32.57
N ILE A 320 37.26 -1.63 31.34
CA ILE A 320 38.60 -1.87 30.78
C ILE A 320 39.66 -1.10 31.57
N HIS A 321 39.39 0.15 31.96
CA HIS A 321 40.32 0.94 32.78
C HIS A 321 40.43 0.49 34.25
N THR A 322 39.48 -0.30 34.76
CA THR A 322 39.56 -0.85 36.14
C THR A 322 40.22 -2.22 36.22
N MET A 323 40.44 -2.92 35.09
CA MET A 323 41.19 -4.19 35.05
C MET A 323 42.70 -4.02 34.86
N ASP A 324 43.17 -2.82 34.49
CA ASP A 324 44.59 -2.49 34.28
C ASP A 324 45.26 -1.79 35.49
N LEU A 325 44.69 -1.90 36.70
CA LEU A 325 45.25 -1.42 37.97
C LEU A 325 45.35 -2.55 39.00
#